data_AF-R1G4G3-F1
#
_entry.id   AF-R1G4G3-F1
#
_cell.length_a   1.000
_cell.length_b   1.000
_cell.length_c   1.000
_cell.angle_alpha   90.00
_cell.angle_beta   90.00
_cell.angle_gamma   90.00
#
_symmetry.space_group_name_H-M   'P 1'
#
loop_
_entity.id
_entity.type
_entity.pdbx_description
1 polymer ?
#
loop_
_entity_poly.entity_id
_entity_poly.type
_entity_poly.pdbx_seq_one_letter_code
_entity_poly.pdbx_strand_id
1 'polypeptide(L)'
;MGRGSRARFCQDGKTWGRRNLSCRDAEAVLSDAESLRESDTELDDTAVTALAGQVDRVLEPARGLVETLTTLRHQLEATTAAALAERDAALAEADEHRLQRGRADAEAAQARDAAETATAAAAAAEKDKAAALRERDEERAARRAAVQEQQRAEGQLAAVRDELARVADRADASAALAGERAAVIATLTAELGAARSAIEEERGRGHAAAARAEAAEIRADAVQERFDTARDDHARAVAAREAALERVRADAEHRQGQFDQRLADLQASHEHTVRSMHETTTNLGAELRAALSRADAAERELAGLHTALRDTPELPEILKQLLDRSPERS
;
A
#
# COMPACT_ATOMS: atom_id res chain seq x y z
N MET A 1 136.76 142.96 25.50
CA MET A 1 136.11 143.55 26.69
C MET A 1 135.08 144.55 26.20
N GLY A 2 133.80 144.35 26.52
CA GLY A 2 132.69 145.23 26.15
C GLY A 2 131.37 144.47 26.12
N ARG A 3 130.71 144.34 27.28
CA ARG A 3 129.38 143.73 27.46
C ARG A 3 128.29 144.67 26.96
N GLY A 4 127.18 144.09 26.47
CA GLY A 4 125.92 144.82 26.26
C GLY A 4 124.72 143.90 25.97
N SER A 5 124.05 143.46 27.05
CA SER A 5 122.62 143.10 27.18
C SER A 5 121.88 142.25 26.12
N ARG A 6 121.34 141.06 26.51
CA ARG A 6 119.94 140.67 26.18
C ARG A 6 119.35 139.51 27.03
N ALA A 7 118.14 139.81 27.52
CA ALA A 7 116.98 139.12 28.13
C ALA A 7 117.06 137.77 28.90
N ARG A 8 116.30 137.73 30.01
CA ARG A 8 116.31 136.80 31.15
C ARG A 8 115.30 135.63 31.10
N PHE A 9 114.79 135.20 29.94
CA PHE A 9 113.55 134.38 29.89
C PHE A 9 113.55 133.04 29.13
N CYS A 10 114.70 132.48 28.74
CA CYS A 10 114.77 131.05 28.33
C CYS A 10 115.29 130.23 29.53
N GLN A 11 114.40 129.74 30.41
CA GLN A 11 114.76 129.01 31.64
C GLN A 11 115.34 127.60 31.36
N ASP A 12 115.15 127.10 30.14
CA ASP A 12 115.50 125.76 29.64
C ASP A 12 116.17 125.81 28.25
N GLY A 13 116.56 127.00 27.78
CA GLY A 13 117.48 127.22 26.65
C GLY A 13 117.02 126.76 25.27
N LYS A 14 115.83 126.17 25.11
CA LYS A 14 115.37 125.63 23.82
C LYS A 14 113.97 126.08 23.39
N THR A 15 113.06 126.35 24.32
CA THR A 15 111.65 126.56 23.99
C THR A 15 111.04 127.74 24.71
N TRP A 16 110.19 128.50 24.02
CA TRP A 16 109.37 129.57 24.58
C TRP A 16 107.90 129.13 24.64
N GLY A 17 107.35 129.00 25.86
CA GLY A 17 105.92 128.73 26.09
C GLY A 17 105.41 127.33 25.72
N ARG A 18 104.10 127.08 25.91
CA ARG A 18 103.43 125.76 25.72
C ARG A 18 103.25 125.31 24.25
N ARG A 19 103.71 126.08 23.28
CA ARG A 19 103.43 125.86 21.84
C ARG A 19 104.68 125.44 21.02
N ASN A 20 105.73 124.92 21.66
CA ASN A 20 106.92 124.35 20.99
C ASN A 20 107.58 125.28 19.95
N LEU A 21 107.61 126.59 20.20
CA LEU A 21 108.37 127.56 19.40
C LEU A 21 109.81 127.63 19.91
N SER A 22 110.79 127.59 18.99
CA SER A 22 112.22 127.62 19.36
C SER A 22 112.62 129.02 19.85
N CYS A 23 113.53 129.13 20.85
CA CYS A 23 113.96 130.46 21.37
C CYS A 23 114.53 131.36 20.25
N ARG A 24 115.00 130.79 19.13
CA ARG A 24 115.49 131.54 17.96
C ARG A 24 114.36 132.16 17.15
N ASP A 25 113.25 131.46 16.99
CA ASP A 25 112.06 131.99 16.30
C ASP A 25 111.30 132.98 17.19
N ALA A 26 111.29 132.74 18.50
CA ALA A 26 110.75 133.71 19.46
C ALA A 26 111.57 135.01 19.51
N GLU A 27 112.90 134.94 19.38
CA GLU A 27 113.78 136.11 19.28
C GLU A 27 113.60 136.86 17.95
N ALA A 28 113.34 136.16 16.84
CA ALA A 28 112.99 136.80 15.57
C ALA A 28 111.65 137.56 15.66
N VAL A 29 110.62 136.95 16.25
CA VAL A 29 109.31 137.60 16.44
C VAL A 29 109.39 138.76 17.45
N LEU A 30 110.22 138.65 18.50
CA LEU A 30 110.46 139.76 19.44
C LEU A 30 111.32 140.87 18.83
N SER A 31 112.27 140.57 17.95
CA SER A 31 113.03 141.60 17.24
C SER A 31 112.17 142.33 16.20
N ASP A 32 111.24 141.64 15.54
CA ASP A 32 110.24 142.27 14.67
C ASP A 32 109.24 143.11 15.48
N ALA A 33 108.82 142.63 16.66
CA ALA A 33 107.94 143.36 17.56
C ALA A 33 108.64 144.53 18.30
N GLU A 34 109.95 144.47 18.57
CA GLU A 34 110.73 145.60 19.10
C GLU A 34 111.04 146.64 18.01
N SER A 35 111.19 146.25 16.74
CA SER A 35 111.32 147.23 15.62
C SER A 35 110.04 148.05 15.39
N LEU A 36 108.89 147.52 15.80
CA LEU A 36 107.58 148.20 15.78
C LEU A 36 107.35 149.14 16.99
N ARG A 37 108.27 149.18 17.96
CA ARG A 37 108.12 149.95 19.22
C ARG A 37 108.93 151.24 19.30
N GLU A 38 109.84 151.49 18.36
CA GLU A 38 110.78 152.63 18.38
C GLU A 38 110.58 153.63 17.23
N SER A 39 109.41 153.63 16.58
CA SER A 39 109.02 154.66 15.62
C SER A 39 107.65 155.26 15.97
N ASP A 40 107.67 156.53 16.41
CA ASP A 40 106.53 157.44 16.40
C ASP A 40 106.09 157.65 14.94
N THR A 41 105.27 156.75 14.44
CA THR A 41 104.54 156.92 13.18
C THR A 41 103.06 156.75 13.47
N GLU A 42 102.29 157.80 13.18
CA GLU A 42 100.84 157.80 13.25
C GLU A 42 100.29 156.61 12.46
N LEU A 43 99.32 155.91 13.05
CA LEU A 43 98.58 154.82 12.41
C LEU A 43 97.89 155.36 11.16
N ASP A 44 98.49 155.11 9.99
CA ASP A 44 97.89 155.39 8.69
C ASP A 44 96.77 154.37 8.41
N ASP A 45 95.60 154.85 7.97
CA ASP A 45 94.40 154.06 7.69
C ASP A 45 94.65 152.91 6.68
N THR A 46 95.72 153.02 5.89
CA THR A 46 96.20 152.03 4.93
C THR A 46 96.76 150.75 5.59
N ALA A 47 97.37 150.85 6.78
CA ALA A 47 97.92 149.68 7.47
C ALA A 47 96.82 148.80 8.09
N VAL A 48 95.72 149.40 8.55
CA VAL A 48 94.54 148.69 9.08
C VAL A 48 93.75 148.03 7.94
N THR A 49 93.66 148.67 6.76
CA THR A 49 93.10 148.03 5.55
C THR A 49 93.98 146.90 5.02
N ALA A 50 95.31 147.03 5.12
CA ALA A 50 96.24 145.97 4.72
C ALA A 50 96.12 144.73 5.63
N LEU A 51 95.95 144.93 6.94
CA LEU A 51 95.72 143.84 7.89
C LEU A 51 94.32 143.20 7.71
N ALA A 52 93.28 144.01 7.48
CA ALA A 52 91.95 143.51 7.13
C ALA A 52 91.98 142.69 5.83
N GLY A 53 92.73 143.15 4.82
CA GLY A 53 92.93 142.42 3.56
C GLY A 53 93.83 141.18 3.68
N GLN A 54 94.64 141.05 4.73
CA GLN A 54 95.37 139.82 5.05
C GLN A 54 94.49 138.82 5.83
N VAL A 55 93.65 139.31 6.74
CA VAL A 55 92.67 138.48 7.46
C VAL A 55 91.60 137.95 6.52
N ASP A 56 91.10 138.76 5.58
CA ASP A 56 90.18 138.29 4.52
C ASP A 56 90.87 137.29 3.58
N ARG A 57 92.13 137.51 3.20
CA ARG A 57 92.90 136.53 2.40
C ARG A 57 93.12 135.18 3.10
N VAL A 58 93.09 135.13 4.43
CA VAL A 58 93.21 133.89 5.22
C VAL A 58 91.84 133.28 5.54
N LEU A 59 90.78 134.10 5.64
CA LEU A 59 89.42 133.64 5.91
C LEU A 59 88.68 133.17 4.65
N GLU A 60 88.99 133.70 3.46
CA GLU A 60 88.37 133.26 2.20
C GLU A 60 88.60 131.76 1.92
N PRO A 61 89.84 131.22 2.03
CA PRO A 61 90.10 129.80 1.84
C PRO A 61 89.43 128.94 2.93
N ALA A 62 89.34 129.45 4.16
CA ALA A 62 88.67 128.77 5.25
C ALA A 62 87.14 128.72 5.06
N ARG A 63 86.53 129.80 4.53
CA ARG A 63 85.10 129.84 4.14
C ARG A 63 84.82 128.87 2.99
N GLY A 64 85.66 128.84 1.96
CA GLY A 64 85.55 127.87 0.86
C GLY A 64 85.73 126.41 1.30
N LEU A 65 86.61 126.15 2.27
CA LEU A 65 86.75 124.82 2.89
C LEU A 65 85.51 124.42 3.69
N VAL A 66 84.93 125.34 4.45
CA VAL A 66 83.68 125.08 5.17
C VAL A 66 82.53 124.81 4.20
N GLU A 67 82.41 125.58 3.12
CA GLU A 67 81.34 125.39 2.12
C GLU A 67 81.49 124.07 1.35
N THR A 68 82.72 123.69 0.98
CA THR A 68 83.01 122.39 0.35
C THR A 68 82.79 121.22 1.31
N LEU A 69 83.22 121.33 2.57
CA LEU A 69 82.92 120.31 3.60
C LEU A 69 81.42 120.21 3.89
N THR A 70 80.69 121.33 3.84
CA THR A 70 79.24 121.35 4.01
C THR A 70 78.55 120.69 2.81
N THR A 71 79.04 120.93 1.59
CA THR A 71 78.53 120.28 0.37
C THR A 71 78.82 118.79 0.38
N LEU A 72 80.04 118.38 0.74
CA LEU A 72 80.43 116.99 0.90
C LEU A 72 79.62 116.30 2.00
N ARG A 73 79.35 116.98 3.12
CA ARG A 73 78.46 116.48 4.17
C ARG A 73 77.05 116.23 3.63
N HIS A 74 76.44 117.20 2.92
CA HIS A 74 75.11 117.01 2.34
C HIS A 74 75.10 115.90 1.27
N GLN A 75 76.16 115.77 0.46
CA GLN A 75 76.29 114.67 -0.50
C GLN A 75 76.43 113.31 0.20
N LEU A 76 77.19 113.25 1.28
CA LEU A 76 77.37 112.02 2.08
C LEU A 76 76.09 111.67 2.84
N GLU A 77 75.36 112.65 3.36
CA GLU A 77 74.02 112.48 3.94
C GLU A 77 72.99 112.01 2.90
N ALA A 78 73.00 112.58 1.68
CA ALA A 78 72.09 112.17 0.61
C ALA A 78 72.39 110.76 0.10
N THR A 79 73.67 110.41 -0.10
CA THR A 79 74.09 109.07 -0.54
C THR A 79 73.86 108.02 0.53
N THR A 80 74.10 108.33 1.81
CA THR A 80 73.76 107.41 2.91
C THR A 80 72.26 107.25 3.08
N ALA A 81 71.46 108.31 2.94
CA ALA A 81 70.01 108.22 2.93
C ALA A 81 69.48 107.37 1.77
N ALA A 82 70.03 107.54 0.56
CA ALA A 82 69.69 106.71 -0.61
C ALA A 82 70.06 105.24 -0.40
N ALA A 83 71.28 104.94 0.08
CA ALA A 83 71.72 103.57 0.35
C ALA A 83 70.90 102.90 1.46
N LEU A 84 70.49 103.63 2.49
CA LEU A 84 69.58 103.13 3.53
C LEU A 84 68.19 102.86 2.97
N ALA A 85 67.65 103.76 2.14
CA ALA A 85 66.36 103.57 1.48
C ALA A 85 66.38 102.35 0.53
N GLU A 86 67.46 102.16 -0.23
CA GLU A 86 67.65 100.99 -1.09
C GLU A 86 67.76 99.69 -0.28
N ARG A 87 68.51 99.71 0.84
CA ARG A 87 68.59 98.55 1.73
C ARG A 87 67.23 98.21 2.32
N ASP A 88 66.49 99.21 2.80
CA ASP A 88 65.19 99.00 3.44
C ASP A 88 64.15 98.53 2.40
N ALA A 89 64.21 99.01 1.16
CA ALA A 89 63.41 98.51 0.03
C ALA A 89 63.76 97.04 -0.31
N ALA A 90 65.05 96.69 -0.38
CA ALA A 90 65.49 95.32 -0.62
C ALA A 90 65.07 94.36 0.51
N LEU A 91 65.08 94.83 1.76
CA LEU A 91 64.56 94.07 2.90
C LEU A 91 63.05 93.85 2.78
N ALA A 92 62.28 94.88 2.40
CA ALA A 92 60.84 94.76 2.19
C ALA A 92 60.50 93.78 1.05
N GLU A 93 61.21 93.83 -0.07
CA GLU A 93 61.06 92.86 -1.18
C GLU A 93 61.44 91.44 -0.75
N ALA A 94 62.52 91.27 0.02
CA ALA A 94 62.93 89.96 0.53
C ALA A 94 61.89 89.37 1.49
N ASP A 95 61.27 90.20 2.34
CA ASP A 95 60.19 89.79 3.24
C ASP A 95 58.92 89.46 2.46
N GLU A 96 58.57 90.23 1.43
CA GLU A 96 57.44 89.91 0.54
C GLU A 96 57.65 88.58 -0.18
N HIS A 97 58.84 88.33 -0.74
CA HIS A 97 59.18 87.04 -1.33
C HIS A 97 59.20 85.89 -0.32
N ARG A 98 59.55 86.15 0.95
CA ARG A 98 59.45 85.15 2.02
C ARG A 98 57.97 84.82 2.31
N LEU A 99 57.11 85.83 2.38
CA LEU A 99 55.66 85.65 2.60
C LEU A 99 55.00 84.92 1.43
N GLN A 100 55.32 85.29 0.18
CA GLN A 100 54.79 84.64 -1.01
C GLN A 100 55.21 83.17 -1.09
N ARG A 101 56.48 82.86 -0.79
CA ARG A 101 56.96 81.46 -0.68
C ARG A 101 56.23 80.70 0.42
N GLY A 102 56.09 81.30 1.61
CA GLY A 102 55.35 80.68 2.71
C GLY A 102 53.89 80.38 2.36
N ARG A 103 53.21 81.26 1.61
CA ARG A 103 51.85 81.02 1.11
C ARG A 103 51.81 79.89 0.08
N ALA A 104 52.73 79.91 -0.89
CA ALA A 104 52.82 78.86 -1.91
C ALA A 104 53.13 77.48 -1.29
N ASP A 105 54.01 77.43 -0.30
CA ASP A 105 54.33 76.20 0.44
C ASP A 105 53.12 75.70 1.24
N ALA A 106 52.36 76.60 1.88
CA ALA A 106 51.13 76.26 2.59
C ALA A 106 50.03 75.75 1.65
N GLU A 107 49.83 76.39 0.49
CA GLU A 107 48.89 75.94 -0.55
C GLU A 107 49.31 74.58 -1.13
N ALA A 108 50.61 74.37 -1.37
CA ALA A 108 51.13 73.09 -1.83
C ALA A 108 50.95 71.98 -0.78
N ALA A 109 51.13 72.29 0.51
CA ALA A 109 50.85 71.35 1.60
C ALA A 109 49.35 71.00 1.65
N GLN A 110 48.46 71.98 1.60
CA GLN A 110 47.01 71.75 1.55
C GLN A 110 46.59 70.92 0.33
N ALA A 111 47.18 71.17 -0.85
CA ALA A 111 46.91 70.40 -2.05
C ALA A 111 47.38 68.94 -1.93
N ARG A 112 48.53 68.69 -1.27
CA ARG A 112 49.02 67.34 -0.98
C ARG A 112 48.08 66.62 -0.01
N ASP A 113 47.69 67.26 1.09
CA ASP A 113 46.74 66.68 2.06
C ASP A 113 45.39 66.37 1.40
N ALA A 114 44.89 67.26 0.52
CA ALA A 114 43.68 67.03 -0.26
C ALA A 114 43.81 65.86 -1.24
N ALA A 115 44.98 65.71 -1.88
CA ALA A 115 45.24 64.57 -2.77
C ALA A 115 45.37 63.25 -2.00
N GLU A 116 46.02 63.26 -0.84
CA GLU A 116 46.15 62.09 0.04
C GLU A 116 44.78 61.64 0.58
N THR A 117 43.94 62.57 1.01
CA THR A 117 42.56 62.27 1.44
C THR A 117 41.70 61.75 0.28
N ALA A 118 41.81 62.33 -0.91
CA ALA A 118 41.09 61.86 -2.09
C ALA A 118 41.53 60.46 -2.53
N THR A 119 42.83 60.16 -2.50
CA THR A 119 43.35 58.81 -2.83
C THR A 119 42.95 57.78 -1.78
N ALA A 120 42.94 58.13 -0.50
CA ALA A 120 42.45 57.27 0.57
C ALA A 120 40.94 56.98 0.41
N ALA A 121 40.13 57.99 0.07
CA ALA A 121 38.70 57.83 -0.18
C ALA A 121 38.43 56.95 -1.41
N ALA A 122 39.19 57.13 -2.51
CA ALA A 122 39.09 56.29 -3.70
C ALA A 122 39.46 54.82 -3.39
N ALA A 123 40.52 54.61 -2.60
CA ALA A 123 40.92 53.27 -2.18
C ALA A 123 39.87 52.60 -1.27
N ALA A 124 39.20 53.37 -0.40
CA ALA A 124 38.09 52.87 0.40
C ALA A 124 36.89 52.50 -0.48
N ALA A 125 36.50 53.35 -1.43
CA ALA A 125 35.40 53.08 -2.35
C ALA A 125 35.60 51.83 -3.20
N GLU A 126 36.83 51.56 -3.68
CA GLU A 126 37.14 50.32 -4.40
C GLU A 126 37.08 49.08 -3.49
N LYS A 127 37.49 49.20 -2.21
CA LYS A 127 37.32 48.12 -1.23
C LYS A 127 35.85 47.83 -0.95
N ASP A 128 35.04 48.86 -0.78
CA ASP A 128 33.60 48.72 -0.52
C ASP A 128 32.88 48.11 -1.72
N LYS A 129 33.23 48.55 -2.94
CA LYS A 129 32.73 47.95 -4.19
C LYS A 129 33.11 46.47 -4.30
N ALA A 130 34.35 46.11 -3.95
CA ALA A 130 34.79 44.72 -3.95
C ALA A 130 34.08 43.88 -2.87
N ALA A 131 33.74 44.46 -1.71
CA ALA A 131 32.93 43.81 -0.70
C ALA A 131 31.48 43.58 -1.18
N ALA A 132 30.84 44.61 -1.72
CA ALA A 132 29.47 44.51 -2.26
C ALA A 132 29.34 43.50 -3.41
N LEU A 133 30.36 43.39 -4.26
CA LEU A 133 30.39 42.37 -5.32
C LEU A 133 30.48 40.95 -4.74
N ARG A 134 31.31 40.73 -3.70
CA ARG A 134 31.41 39.44 -3.01
C ARG A 134 30.09 39.05 -2.35
N GLU A 135 29.48 39.96 -1.60
CA GLU A 135 28.17 39.73 -0.97
C GLU A 135 27.10 39.36 -2.01
N ARG A 136 27.05 40.08 -3.13
CA ARG A 136 26.12 39.78 -4.22
C ARG A 136 26.36 38.41 -4.84
N ASP A 137 27.61 38.01 -5.00
CA ASP A 137 27.95 36.72 -5.59
C ASP A 137 27.71 35.56 -4.62
N GLU A 138 27.91 35.76 -3.31
CA GLU A 138 27.50 34.86 -2.24
C GLU A 138 25.98 34.71 -2.20
N GLU A 139 25.22 35.80 -2.28
CA GLU A 139 23.76 35.76 -2.35
C GLU A 139 23.27 34.98 -3.58
N ARG A 140 23.88 35.22 -4.75
CA ARG A 140 23.57 34.46 -5.97
C ARG A 140 23.90 32.98 -5.81
N ALA A 141 24.99 32.63 -5.14
CA ALA A 141 25.35 31.25 -4.86
C ALA A 141 24.33 30.60 -3.91
N ALA A 142 23.94 31.29 -2.84
CA ALA A 142 22.93 30.84 -1.89
C ALA A 142 21.56 30.63 -2.57
N ARG A 143 21.13 31.56 -3.44
CA ARG A 143 19.90 31.42 -4.23
C ARG A 143 19.95 30.19 -5.15
N ARG A 144 21.08 29.96 -5.83
CA ARG A 144 21.24 28.74 -6.67
C ARG A 144 21.19 27.47 -5.84
N ALA A 145 21.84 27.44 -4.68
CA ALA A 145 21.81 26.30 -3.77
C ALA A 145 20.39 26.02 -3.26
N ALA A 146 19.65 27.07 -2.86
CA ALA A 146 18.26 26.95 -2.42
C ALA A 146 17.35 26.38 -3.53
N VAL A 147 17.50 26.83 -4.78
CA VAL A 147 16.74 26.30 -5.91
C VAL A 147 17.08 24.83 -6.17
N GLN A 148 18.34 24.42 -6.05
CA GLN A 148 18.72 23.01 -6.19
C GLN A 148 18.12 22.14 -5.08
N GLU A 149 18.15 22.60 -3.84
CA GLU A 149 17.52 21.87 -2.72
C GLU A 149 16.00 21.80 -2.91
N GLN A 150 15.36 22.87 -3.37
CA GLN A 150 13.94 22.85 -3.72
C GLN A 150 13.65 21.80 -4.79
N GLN A 151 14.43 21.76 -5.87
CA GLN A 151 14.27 20.75 -6.93
C GLN A 151 14.50 19.33 -6.43
N ARG A 152 15.45 19.12 -5.50
CA ARG A 152 15.65 17.81 -4.85
C ARG A 152 14.44 17.43 -4.01
N ALA A 153 13.91 18.34 -3.20
CA ALA A 153 12.73 18.10 -2.38
C ALA A 153 11.49 17.84 -3.23
N GLU A 154 11.27 18.60 -4.30
CA GLU A 154 10.20 18.38 -5.27
C GLU A 154 10.34 17.03 -5.98
N GLY A 155 11.56 16.64 -6.36
CA GLY A 155 11.85 15.34 -6.95
C GLY A 155 11.60 14.18 -5.99
N GLN A 156 12.00 14.31 -4.71
CA GLN A 156 11.70 13.33 -3.66
C GLN A 156 10.18 13.21 -3.43
N LEU A 157 9.48 14.34 -3.40
CA LEU A 157 8.03 14.38 -3.20
C LEU A 157 7.29 13.77 -4.40
N ALA A 158 7.75 13.99 -5.64
CA ALA A 158 7.24 13.31 -6.82
C ALA A 158 7.47 11.80 -6.74
N ALA A 159 8.67 11.35 -6.36
CA ALA A 159 8.98 9.93 -6.19
C ALA A 159 8.11 9.26 -5.11
N VAL A 160 7.83 9.94 -4.00
CA VAL A 160 6.93 9.44 -2.95
C VAL A 160 5.49 9.36 -3.46
N ARG A 161 5.01 10.33 -4.24
CA ARG A 161 3.69 10.28 -4.86
C ARG A 161 3.55 9.11 -5.84
N ASP A 162 4.58 8.88 -6.65
CA ASP A 162 4.60 7.73 -7.58
C ASP A 162 4.58 6.40 -6.83
N GLU A 163 5.34 6.27 -5.74
CA GLU A 163 5.33 5.04 -4.94
C GLU A 163 3.98 4.85 -4.24
N LEU A 164 3.36 5.92 -3.72
CA LEU A 164 2.02 5.86 -3.15
C LEU A 164 0.98 5.42 -4.19
N ALA A 165 1.05 5.92 -5.43
CA ALA A 165 0.17 5.47 -6.51
C ALA A 165 0.35 3.97 -6.79
N ARG A 166 1.60 3.49 -6.89
CA ARG A 166 1.87 2.04 -7.08
C ARG A 166 1.41 1.18 -5.91
N VAL A 167 1.44 1.70 -4.69
CA VAL A 167 0.92 1.00 -3.50
C VAL A 167 -0.61 0.96 -3.53
N ALA A 168 -1.27 2.05 -3.93
CA ALA A 168 -2.71 2.09 -4.12
C ALA A 168 -3.16 1.08 -5.18
N ASP A 169 -2.51 1.06 -6.35
CA ASP A 169 -2.81 0.10 -7.42
C ASP A 169 -2.66 -1.36 -6.94
N ARG A 170 -1.61 -1.65 -6.15
CA ARG A 170 -1.40 -2.97 -5.52
C ARG A 170 -2.49 -3.31 -4.51
N ALA A 171 -2.93 -2.34 -3.71
CA ALA A 171 -4.01 -2.52 -2.74
C ALA A 171 -5.34 -2.81 -3.45
N ASP A 172 -5.68 -2.06 -4.50
CA ASP A 172 -6.89 -2.26 -5.30
C ASP A 172 -6.89 -3.63 -6.00
N ALA A 173 -5.74 -4.04 -6.57
CA ALA A 173 -5.59 -5.39 -7.14
C ALA A 173 -5.78 -6.49 -6.08
N SER A 174 -5.25 -6.29 -4.87
CA SER A 174 -5.43 -7.24 -3.77
C SER A 174 -6.88 -7.32 -3.28
N ALA A 175 -7.60 -6.19 -3.26
CA ALA A 175 -9.01 -6.13 -2.91
C ALA A 175 -9.88 -6.81 -3.97
N ALA A 176 -9.57 -6.64 -5.26
CA ALA A 176 -10.24 -7.34 -6.35
C ALA A 176 -10.07 -8.86 -6.22
N LEU A 177 -8.84 -9.35 -5.99
CA LEU A 177 -8.57 -10.78 -5.78
C LEU A 177 -9.28 -11.34 -4.54
N ALA A 178 -9.39 -10.56 -3.46
CA ALA A 178 -10.15 -10.94 -2.28
C ALA A 178 -11.65 -11.05 -2.59
N GLY A 179 -12.19 -10.11 -3.38
CA GLY A 179 -13.57 -10.15 -3.88
C GLY A 179 -13.86 -11.38 -4.74
N GLU A 180 -12.97 -11.72 -5.69
CA GLU A 180 -13.09 -12.92 -6.52
C GLU A 180 -13.09 -14.20 -5.66
N ARG A 181 -12.16 -14.30 -4.69
CA ARG A 181 -12.12 -15.45 -3.76
C ARG A 181 -13.37 -15.55 -2.92
N ALA A 182 -13.91 -14.43 -2.43
CA ALA A 182 -15.15 -14.42 -1.67
C ALA A 182 -16.33 -14.92 -2.52
N ALA A 183 -16.42 -14.52 -3.79
CA ALA A 183 -17.44 -14.99 -4.72
C ALA A 183 -17.32 -16.51 -5.00
N VAL A 184 -16.09 -17.01 -5.18
CA VAL A 184 -15.84 -18.45 -5.34
C VAL A 184 -16.22 -19.23 -4.08
N ILE A 185 -15.85 -18.75 -2.88
CA ILE A 185 -16.24 -19.38 -1.62
C ILE A 185 -17.76 -19.41 -1.46
N ALA A 186 -18.45 -18.31 -1.77
CA ALA A 186 -19.91 -18.27 -1.71
C ALA A 186 -20.55 -19.29 -2.65
N THR A 187 -20.02 -19.43 -3.88
CA THR A 187 -20.49 -20.40 -4.87
C THR A 187 -20.27 -21.83 -4.38
N LEU A 188 -19.05 -22.17 -3.94
CA LEU A 188 -18.73 -23.51 -3.40
C LEU A 188 -19.55 -23.84 -2.15
N THR A 189 -19.84 -22.84 -1.32
CA THR A 189 -20.70 -23.03 -0.13
C THR A 189 -22.14 -23.34 -0.54
N ALA A 190 -22.66 -22.66 -1.56
CA ALA A 190 -23.99 -22.94 -2.10
C ALA A 190 -24.06 -24.34 -2.76
N GLU A 191 -23.05 -24.71 -3.55
CA GLU A 191 -22.92 -26.05 -4.15
C GLU A 191 -22.84 -27.15 -3.08
N LEU A 192 -22.05 -26.94 -2.03
CA LEU A 192 -21.96 -27.87 -0.90
C LEU A 192 -23.31 -28.00 -0.18
N GLY A 193 -24.03 -26.90 0.00
CA GLY A 193 -25.39 -26.90 0.55
C GLY A 193 -26.35 -27.73 -0.30
N ALA A 194 -26.38 -27.48 -1.62
CA ALA A 194 -27.21 -28.21 -2.56
C ALA A 194 -26.87 -29.72 -2.60
N ALA A 195 -25.58 -30.07 -2.59
CA ALA A 195 -25.14 -31.46 -2.54
C ALA A 195 -25.57 -32.17 -1.26
N ARG A 196 -25.51 -31.50 -0.10
CA ARG A 196 -26.00 -32.05 1.17
C ARG A 196 -27.50 -32.30 1.14
N SER A 197 -28.30 -31.34 0.65
CA SER A 197 -29.74 -31.53 0.51
C SER A 197 -30.09 -32.67 -0.44
N ALA A 198 -29.40 -32.80 -1.57
CA ALA A 198 -29.60 -33.92 -2.49
C ALA A 198 -29.30 -35.29 -1.85
N ILE A 199 -28.23 -35.38 -1.05
CA ILE A 199 -27.89 -36.61 -0.32
C ILE A 199 -28.97 -36.94 0.74
N GLU A 200 -29.49 -35.94 1.45
CA GLU A 200 -30.58 -36.14 2.42
C GLU A 200 -31.87 -36.62 1.74
N GLU A 201 -32.21 -36.07 0.57
CA GLU A 201 -33.34 -36.55 -0.23
C GLU A 201 -33.15 -38.00 -0.72
N GLU A 202 -31.97 -38.36 -1.21
CA GLU A 202 -31.66 -39.74 -1.62
C GLU A 202 -31.73 -40.71 -0.43
N ARG A 203 -31.22 -40.30 0.75
CA ARG A 203 -31.37 -41.09 1.99
C ARG A 203 -32.84 -41.25 2.36
N GLY A 204 -33.64 -40.19 2.29
CA GLY A 204 -35.08 -40.24 2.53
C GLY A 204 -35.79 -41.20 1.57
N ARG A 205 -35.45 -41.16 0.27
CA ARG A 205 -35.95 -42.11 -0.72
C ARG A 205 -35.52 -43.55 -0.42
N GLY A 206 -34.28 -43.74 0.01
CA GLY A 206 -33.75 -45.04 0.45
C GLY A 206 -34.52 -45.61 1.66
N HIS A 207 -34.74 -44.81 2.70
CA HIS A 207 -35.56 -45.21 3.85
C HIS A 207 -37.00 -45.56 3.46
N ALA A 208 -37.63 -44.74 2.59
CA ALA A 208 -38.97 -45.01 2.10
C ALA A 208 -39.04 -46.27 1.20
N ALA A 209 -37.97 -46.58 0.46
CA ALA A 209 -37.88 -47.81 -0.31
C ALA A 209 -37.70 -49.04 0.60
N ALA A 210 -36.84 -48.94 1.62
CA ALA A 210 -36.63 -50.00 2.61
C ALA A 210 -37.94 -50.33 3.35
N ALA A 211 -38.67 -49.32 3.84
CA ALA A 211 -39.96 -49.51 4.50
C ALA A 211 -41.01 -50.17 3.57
N ARG A 212 -41.00 -49.83 2.28
CA ARG A 212 -41.88 -50.47 1.29
C ARG A 212 -41.52 -51.94 1.03
N ALA A 213 -40.22 -52.26 1.01
CA ALA A 213 -39.73 -53.63 0.85
C ALA A 213 -40.10 -54.48 2.08
N GLU A 214 -39.84 -53.99 3.29
CA GLU A 214 -40.24 -54.65 4.54
C GLU A 214 -41.75 -54.88 4.60
N ALA A 215 -42.56 -53.86 4.26
CA ALA A 215 -44.01 -54.02 4.22
C ALA A 215 -44.47 -55.01 3.13
N ALA A 216 -43.72 -55.16 2.03
CA ALA A 216 -44.02 -56.15 1.00
C ALA A 216 -43.65 -57.57 1.44
N GLU A 217 -42.53 -57.73 2.15
CA GLU A 217 -42.09 -59.00 2.76
C GLU A 217 -43.13 -59.49 3.77
N ILE A 218 -43.56 -58.64 4.71
CA ILE A 218 -44.63 -58.95 5.68
C ILE A 218 -45.93 -59.38 4.97
N ARG A 219 -46.30 -58.72 3.86
CA ARG A 219 -47.48 -59.11 3.08
C ARG A 219 -47.28 -60.45 2.37
N ALA A 220 -46.10 -60.72 1.84
CA ALA A 220 -45.77 -61.99 1.20
C ALA A 220 -45.85 -63.14 2.21
N ASP A 221 -45.28 -62.97 3.39
CA ASP A 221 -45.35 -63.95 4.49
C ASP A 221 -46.80 -64.23 4.88
N ALA A 222 -47.62 -63.19 5.04
CA ALA A 222 -49.04 -63.34 5.37
C ALA A 222 -49.85 -64.03 4.25
N VAL A 223 -49.50 -63.80 2.98
CA VAL A 223 -50.12 -64.52 1.85
C VAL A 223 -49.70 -65.98 1.83
N GLN A 224 -48.43 -66.26 2.09
CA GLN A 224 -47.89 -67.61 2.17
C GLN A 224 -48.57 -68.41 3.30
N GLU A 225 -48.70 -67.84 4.49
CA GLU A 225 -49.39 -68.47 5.63
C GLU A 225 -50.87 -68.78 5.30
N ARG A 226 -51.57 -67.86 4.63
CA ARG A 226 -52.96 -68.09 4.17
C ARG A 226 -53.03 -69.20 3.12
N PHE A 227 -52.07 -69.26 2.20
CA PHE A 227 -52.01 -70.31 1.19
C PHE A 227 -51.75 -71.68 1.82
N ASP A 228 -50.82 -71.76 2.76
CA ASP A 228 -50.50 -72.99 3.49
C ASP A 228 -51.72 -73.46 4.31
N THR A 229 -52.41 -72.53 4.98
CA THR A 229 -53.68 -72.83 5.67
C THR A 229 -54.75 -73.34 4.71
N ALA A 230 -54.94 -72.68 3.56
CA ALA A 230 -55.92 -73.10 2.56
C ALA A 230 -55.57 -74.46 1.93
N ARG A 231 -54.27 -74.75 1.76
CA ARG A 231 -53.78 -76.03 1.28
C ARG A 231 -54.07 -77.15 2.29
N ASP A 232 -53.84 -76.90 3.57
CA ASP A 232 -54.15 -77.85 4.64
C ASP A 232 -55.66 -78.10 4.75
N ASP A 233 -56.48 -77.04 4.66
CA ASP A 233 -57.94 -77.15 4.60
C ASP A 233 -58.40 -77.96 3.39
N HIS A 234 -57.82 -77.73 2.22
CA HIS A 234 -58.12 -78.50 1.02
C HIS A 234 -57.74 -79.98 1.18
N ALA A 235 -56.56 -80.27 1.72
CA ALA A 235 -56.12 -81.65 2.00
C ALA A 235 -57.08 -82.35 2.98
N ARG A 236 -57.51 -81.66 4.04
CA ARG A 236 -58.54 -82.16 4.97
C ARG A 236 -59.87 -82.44 4.28
N ALA A 237 -60.32 -81.53 3.40
CA ALA A 237 -61.57 -81.70 2.66
C ALA A 237 -61.50 -82.88 1.66
N VAL A 238 -60.36 -83.06 0.99
CA VAL A 238 -60.12 -84.21 0.09
C VAL A 238 -60.13 -85.51 0.88
N ALA A 239 -59.39 -85.60 1.98
CA ALA A 239 -59.36 -86.79 2.84
C ALA A 239 -60.76 -87.12 3.39
N ALA A 240 -61.53 -86.11 3.82
CA ALA A 240 -62.90 -86.30 4.28
C ALA A 240 -63.84 -86.80 3.16
N ARG A 241 -63.68 -86.28 1.93
CA ARG A 241 -64.42 -86.74 0.75
C ARG A 241 -64.07 -88.18 0.38
N GLU A 242 -62.79 -88.53 0.38
CA GLU A 242 -62.33 -89.90 0.10
C GLU A 242 -62.88 -90.88 1.15
N ALA A 243 -62.77 -90.55 2.44
CA ALA A 243 -63.36 -91.34 3.52
C ALA A 243 -64.89 -91.44 3.45
N ALA A 244 -65.59 -90.43 2.90
CA ALA A 244 -67.02 -90.50 2.66
C ALA A 244 -67.35 -91.41 1.47
N LEU A 245 -66.58 -91.36 0.39
CA LEU A 245 -66.74 -92.25 -0.77
C LEU A 245 -66.46 -93.71 -0.40
N GLU A 246 -65.44 -93.98 0.40
CA GLU A 246 -65.15 -95.32 0.92
C GLU A 246 -66.30 -95.87 1.77
N ARG A 247 -66.87 -95.04 2.66
CA ARG A 247 -68.07 -95.42 3.42
C ARG A 247 -69.26 -95.74 2.52
N VAL A 248 -69.52 -94.91 1.51
CA VAL A 248 -70.61 -95.17 0.54
C VAL A 248 -70.36 -96.45 -0.26
N ARG A 249 -69.11 -96.73 -0.64
CA ARG A 249 -68.73 -97.98 -1.32
C ARG A 249 -68.93 -99.19 -0.42
N ALA A 250 -68.43 -99.13 0.83
CA ALA A 250 -68.61 -100.20 1.81
C ALA A 250 -70.10 -100.46 2.08
N ASP A 251 -70.92 -99.41 2.22
CA ASP A 251 -72.37 -99.55 2.39
C ASP A 251 -73.06 -100.13 1.15
N ALA A 252 -72.60 -99.78 -0.05
CA ALA A 252 -73.12 -100.31 -1.31
C ALA A 252 -72.76 -101.79 -1.49
N GLU A 253 -71.51 -102.16 -1.23
CA GLU A 253 -71.03 -103.55 -1.22
C GLU A 253 -71.79 -104.38 -0.18
N HIS A 254 -72.01 -103.83 1.01
CA HIS A 254 -72.81 -104.49 2.04
C HIS A 254 -74.26 -104.70 1.60
N ARG A 255 -74.89 -103.67 1.01
CA ARG A 255 -76.25 -103.79 0.45
C ARG A 255 -76.33 -104.80 -0.68
N GLN A 256 -75.34 -104.81 -1.58
CA GLN A 256 -75.26 -105.77 -2.68
C GLN A 256 -75.13 -107.20 -2.15
N GLY A 257 -74.24 -107.44 -1.18
CA GLY A 257 -74.14 -108.73 -0.51
C GLY A 257 -75.43 -109.17 0.17
N GLN A 258 -76.17 -108.25 0.82
CA GLN A 258 -77.50 -108.54 1.37
C GLN A 258 -78.53 -108.90 0.28
N PHE A 259 -78.51 -108.22 -0.87
CA PHE A 259 -79.38 -108.55 -1.99
C PHE A 259 -79.05 -109.91 -2.59
N ASP A 260 -77.78 -110.19 -2.84
CA ASP A 260 -77.31 -111.46 -3.38
C ASP A 260 -77.67 -112.62 -2.45
N GLN A 261 -77.51 -112.44 -1.13
CA GLN A 261 -77.95 -113.42 -0.13
C GLN A 261 -79.46 -113.68 -0.20
N ARG A 262 -80.28 -112.62 -0.23
CA ARG A 262 -81.75 -112.78 -0.35
C ARG A 262 -82.13 -113.49 -1.64
N LEU A 263 -81.42 -113.23 -2.73
CA LEU A 263 -81.68 -113.83 -4.02
C LEU A 263 -81.32 -115.32 -4.01
N ALA A 264 -80.19 -115.69 -3.38
CA ALA A 264 -79.79 -117.07 -3.15
C ALA A 264 -80.78 -117.82 -2.24
N ASP A 265 -81.24 -117.20 -1.15
CA ASP A 265 -82.25 -117.77 -0.25
C ASP A 265 -83.58 -118.01 -0.98
N LEU A 266 -84.00 -117.06 -1.83
CA LEU A 266 -85.23 -117.15 -2.62
C LEU A 266 -85.12 -118.23 -3.71
N GLN A 267 -83.96 -118.34 -4.36
CA GLN A 267 -83.65 -119.43 -5.30
C GLN A 267 -83.66 -120.79 -4.61
N ALA A 268 -83.02 -120.93 -3.45
CA ALA A 268 -83.01 -122.18 -2.68
C ALA A 268 -84.41 -122.60 -2.23
N SER A 269 -85.23 -121.64 -1.77
CA SER A 269 -86.64 -121.87 -1.44
C SER A 269 -87.45 -122.30 -2.66
N HIS A 270 -87.24 -121.66 -3.81
CA HIS A 270 -87.88 -122.04 -5.06
C HIS A 270 -87.47 -123.44 -5.51
N GLU A 271 -86.18 -123.77 -5.50
CA GLU A 271 -85.67 -125.10 -5.83
C GLU A 271 -86.20 -126.18 -4.89
N HIS A 272 -86.32 -125.87 -3.59
CA HIS A 272 -86.93 -126.77 -2.62
C HIS A 272 -88.41 -126.99 -2.92
N THR A 273 -89.14 -125.93 -3.25
CA THR A 273 -90.56 -126.00 -3.63
C THR A 273 -90.74 -126.83 -4.91
N VAL A 274 -89.92 -126.59 -5.93
CA VAL A 274 -89.95 -127.36 -7.19
C VAL A 274 -89.60 -128.82 -6.95
N ARG A 275 -88.59 -129.14 -6.13
CA ARG A 275 -88.28 -130.52 -5.74
C ARG A 275 -89.43 -131.19 -5.00
N SER A 276 -90.02 -130.52 -4.02
CA SER A 276 -91.18 -131.03 -3.27
C SER A 276 -92.40 -131.26 -4.18
N MET A 277 -92.68 -130.32 -5.09
CA MET A 277 -93.70 -130.49 -6.12
C MET A 277 -93.38 -131.65 -7.07
N HIS A 278 -92.13 -131.83 -7.47
CA HIS A 278 -91.73 -132.94 -8.32
C HIS A 278 -91.88 -134.28 -7.59
N GLU A 279 -91.45 -134.39 -6.34
CA GLU A 279 -91.63 -135.57 -5.49
C GLU A 279 -93.12 -135.92 -5.30
N THR A 280 -93.97 -134.94 -5.00
CA THR A 280 -95.42 -135.15 -4.87
C THR A 280 -96.05 -135.59 -6.19
N THR A 281 -95.64 -135.01 -7.32
CA THR A 281 -96.11 -135.42 -8.65
C THR A 281 -95.67 -136.85 -9.00
N THR A 282 -94.42 -137.20 -8.67
CA THR A 282 -93.87 -138.54 -8.90
C THR A 282 -94.60 -139.59 -8.05
N ASN A 283 -94.90 -139.27 -6.79
CA ASN A 283 -95.68 -140.14 -5.90
C ASN A 283 -97.12 -140.32 -6.39
N LEU A 284 -97.81 -139.25 -6.76
CA LEU A 284 -99.15 -139.33 -7.36
C LEU A 284 -99.14 -140.16 -8.66
N GLY A 285 -98.09 -140.03 -9.50
CA GLY A 285 -97.91 -140.84 -10.69
C GLY A 285 -97.58 -142.32 -10.40
N ALA A 286 -96.98 -142.64 -9.25
CA ALA A 286 -96.79 -144.01 -8.80
C ALA A 286 -98.11 -144.61 -8.28
N GLU A 287 -98.88 -143.84 -7.51
CA GLU A 287 -100.20 -144.23 -7.01
C GLU A 287 -101.20 -144.48 -8.16
N LEU A 288 -101.19 -143.63 -9.20
CA LEU A 288 -102.05 -143.80 -10.37
C LEU A 288 -101.73 -145.09 -11.14
N ARG A 289 -100.44 -145.42 -11.31
CA ARG A 289 -100.00 -146.68 -11.95
C ARG A 289 -100.38 -147.91 -11.11
N ALA A 290 -100.31 -147.81 -9.79
CA ALA A 290 -100.76 -148.86 -8.89
C ALA A 290 -102.30 -149.02 -8.86
N ALA A 291 -103.07 -147.96 -9.14
CA ALA A 291 -104.51 -148.04 -9.32
C ALA A 291 -104.88 -148.69 -10.65
N LEU A 292 -104.19 -148.32 -11.75
CA LEU A 292 -104.40 -148.90 -13.08
C LEU A 292 -104.03 -150.39 -13.15
N SER A 293 -102.93 -150.82 -12.52
CA SER A 293 -102.55 -152.23 -12.49
C SER A 293 -103.54 -153.13 -11.73
N ARG A 294 -104.22 -152.57 -10.71
CA ARG A 294 -105.32 -153.25 -10.01
C ARG A 294 -106.57 -153.36 -10.88
N ALA A 295 -106.86 -152.35 -11.70
CA ALA A 295 -107.96 -152.39 -12.66
C ALA A 295 -107.70 -153.45 -13.76
N ASP A 296 -106.50 -153.50 -14.33
CA ASP A 296 -106.12 -154.49 -15.35
C ASP A 296 -106.13 -155.94 -14.83
N ALA A 297 -105.79 -156.14 -13.55
CA ALA A 297 -105.84 -157.46 -12.91
C ALA A 297 -107.30 -157.93 -12.74
N ALA A 298 -108.20 -157.03 -12.33
CA ALA A 298 -109.62 -157.32 -12.21
C ALA A 298 -110.27 -157.60 -13.59
N GLU A 299 -109.83 -156.90 -14.65
CA GLU A 299 -110.32 -157.11 -16.01
C GLU A 299 -109.93 -158.49 -16.57
N ARG A 300 -108.69 -158.95 -16.29
CA ARG A 300 -108.22 -160.27 -16.72
C ARG A 300 -108.91 -161.43 -16.01
N GLU A 301 -109.25 -161.29 -14.72
CA GLU A 301 -110.03 -162.32 -14.02
C GLU A 301 -111.48 -162.40 -14.55
N LEU A 302 -112.09 -161.27 -14.91
CA LEU A 302 -113.41 -161.23 -15.55
C LEU A 302 -113.39 -161.88 -16.93
N ALA A 303 -112.36 -161.62 -17.74
CA ALA A 303 -112.20 -162.24 -19.04
C ALA A 303 -112.01 -163.77 -18.95
N GLY A 304 -111.27 -164.25 -17.95
CA GLY A 304 -111.07 -165.69 -17.69
C GLY A 304 -112.34 -166.42 -17.25
N LEU A 305 -113.20 -165.77 -16.46
CA LEU A 305 -114.51 -166.31 -16.09
C LEU A 305 -115.47 -166.37 -17.30
N HIS A 306 -115.39 -165.40 -18.22
CA HIS A 306 -116.27 -165.33 -19.38
C HIS A 306 -115.95 -166.39 -20.46
N THR A 307 -114.69 -166.81 -20.61
CA THR A 307 -114.30 -167.89 -21.53
C THR A 307 -114.62 -169.27 -20.98
N ALA A 308 -114.44 -169.51 -19.67
CA ALA A 308 -114.76 -170.80 -19.05
C ALA A 308 -116.25 -171.18 -19.16
N LEU A 309 -117.15 -170.18 -19.19
CA LEU A 309 -118.59 -170.35 -19.32
C LEU A 309 -119.08 -170.65 -20.76
N ARG A 310 -118.21 -170.49 -21.79
CA ARG A 310 -118.61 -170.63 -23.20
C ARG A 310 -118.47 -172.05 -23.75
N ASP A 311 -117.60 -172.88 -23.17
CA ASP A 311 -117.15 -174.14 -23.79
C ASP A 311 -117.72 -175.43 -23.13
N THR A 312 -118.78 -175.33 -22.32
CA THR A 312 -119.45 -176.50 -21.71
C THR A 312 -120.78 -176.83 -22.42
N PRO A 313 -120.91 -177.95 -23.15
CA PRO A 313 -122.11 -178.24 -23.93
C PRO A 313 -123.02 -179.25 -23.22
N GLU A 314 -123.71 -178.82 -22.16
CA GLU A 314 -125.07 -179.27 -21.77
C GLU A 314 -125.54 -178.31 -20.65
N LEU A 315 -126.15 -177.17 -21.00
CA LEU A 315 -126.81 -176.31 -20.00
C LEU A 315 -128.12 -175.70 -20.53
N PRO A 316 -129.18 -175.65 -19.70
CA PRO A 316 -130.56 -175.48 -20.15
C PRO A 316 -130.90 -174.04 -20.60
N GLU A 317 -131.89 -173.92 -21.49
CA GLU A 317 -132.44 -172.74 -22.19
C GLU A 317 -132.57 -171.43 -21.38
N ILE A 318 -132.58 -171.48 -20.04
CA ILE A 318 -132.74 -170.33 -19.14
C ILE A 318 -131.47 -169.44 -19.11
N LEU A 319 -130.28 -169.97 -19.40
CA LEU A 319 -129.03 -169.20 -19.36
C LEU A 319 -128.72 -168.41 -20.64
N LYS A 320 -129.36 -168.73 -21.78
CA LYS A 320 -129.24 -167.95 -23.02
C LYS A 320 -129.83 -166.53 -22.89
N GLN A 321 -130.83 -166.35 -22.02
CA GLN A 321 -131.51 -165.05 -21.84
C GLN A 321 -130.76 -164.07 -20.92
N LEU A 322 -129.73 -164.51 -20.20
CA LEU A 322 -128.90 -163.64 -19.35
C LEU A 322 -127.61 -163.16 -20.03
N LEU A 323 -127.13 -163.87 -21.07
CA LEU A 323 -125.96 -163.47 -21.86
C LEU A 323 -126.27 -162.38 -22.90
N ASP A 324 -127.53 -162.21 -23.30
CA ASP A 324 -127.97 -161.14 -24.23
C ASP A 324 -128.31 -159.81 -23.51
N ARG A 325 -127.90 -159.63 -22.24
CA ARG A 325 -128.06 -158.38 -21.46
C ARG A 325 -126.72 -157.79 -21.00
N SER A 326 -125.99 -157.19 -21.96
CA SER A 326 -125.14 -155.98 -21.82
C SER A 326 -123.92 -156.02 -20.86
N PRO A 327 -122.96 -155.05 -20.89
CA PRO A 327 -123.12 -153.66 -21.38
C PRO A 327 -122.00 -153.05 -22.23
N GLU A 328 -122.41 -151.96 -22.90
CA GLU A 328 -121.60 -150.81 -23.28
C GLU A 328 -120.68 -150.34 -22.14
N ARG A 329 -119.44 -150.03 -22.49
CA ARG A 329 -118.61 -149.06 -21.76
C ARG A 329 -117.96 -148.10 -22.74
N SER A 330 -118.25 -146.83 -22.48
CA SER A 330 -117.54 -145.59 -22.83
C SER A 330 -116.04 -145.66 -22.60
#